data_AF-A0A5Y1P9B1-F1
#
_entry.id   AF-A0A5Y1P9B1-F1
#
_cell.length_a   1.000
_cell.length_b   1.000
_cell.length_c   1.000
_cell.angle_alpha   90.00
_cell.angle_beta   90.00
_cell.angle_gamma   90.00
#
_symmetry.space_group_name_H-M   'P 1'
#
loop_
_entity.id
_entity.type
_entity.pdbx_description
1 polymer ?
#
loop_
_entity_poly.entity_id
_entity_poly.type
_entity_poly.pdbx_seq_one_letter_code
_entity_poly.pdbx_strand_id
1 'polypeptide(L)'
;MKKILLLGALFAVNLWAVNDIEVKNAFVKQTPPHAQNSAIFLTIFNNTDKDIALISAKSDISEVSELHTHIHKDGKMMMQKIPEIIIKAHSSTELKSGGYHIMLLKLKKPIIKDTKVNLDLKFNN
;
A
#
# COMPACT_ATOMS: atom_id res chain seq x y z
N MET A 1 -40.08 -6.40 53.42
CA MET A 1 -38.76 -5.75 53.19
C MET A 1 -38.42 -5.90 51.71
N LYS A 2 -38.27 -4.78 50.98
CA LYS A 2 -38.25 -4.74 49.51
C LYS A 2 -36.91 -5.31 48.97
N LYS A 3 -37.00 -6.33 48.12
CA LYS A 3 -35.87 -6.92 47.39
C LYS A 3 -35.64 -6.09 46.11
N ILE A 4 -34.44 -5.55 45.93
CA ILE A 4 -34.05 -4.90 44.68
C ILE A 4 -33.10 -5.87 43.96
N LEU A 5 -33.60 -6.51 42.90
CA LEU A 5 -32.77 -7.17 41.90
C LEU A 5 -32.27 -6.08 40.95
N LEU A 6 -30.95 -5.85 40.90
CA LEU A 6 -30.31 -5.10 39.83
C LEU A 6 -29.65 -6.08 38.87
N LEU A 7 -30.35 -6.31 37.76
CA LEU A 7 -29.88 -7.09 36.62
C LEU A 7 -28.83 -6.25 35.88
N GLY A 8 -27.55 -6.50 36.15
CA GLY A 8 -26.45 -5.81 35.47
C GLY A 8 -26.37 -6.25 34.01
N ALA A 9 -26.76 -5.37 33.09
CA ALA A 9 -26.67 -5.59 31.66
C ALA A 9 -25.20 -5.67 31.22
N LEU A 10 -24.81 -6.80 30.62
CA LEU A 10 -23.59 -6.94 29.83
C LEU A 10 -23.68 -5.98 28.63
N PHE A 11 -22.91 -4.90 28.66
CA PHE A 11 -22.67 -4.09 27.46
C PHE A 11 -21.34 -4.55 26.84
N ALA A 12 -21.40 -5.61 26.03
CA ALA A 12 -20.29 -5.97 25.15
C ALA A 12 -20.36 -5.08 23.90
N VAL A 13 -19.77 -3.88 23.96
CA VAL A 13 -19.52 -3.05 22.78
C VAL A 13 -18.34 -3.65 21.99
N ASN A 14 -18.64 -4.61 21.12
CA ASN A 14 -17.73 -4.96 20.03
C ASN A 14 -18.00 -4.00 18.88
N LEU A 15 -17.28 -2.88 18.86
CA LEU A 15 -17.47 -1.82 17.87
C LEU A 15 -16.21 -1.65 17.00
N TRP A 16 -16.34 -2.13 15.76
CA TRP A 16 -15.62 -1.80 14.52
C TRP A 16 -14.18 -2.32 14.36
N ALA A 17 -14.03 -3.33 13.50
CA ALA A 17 -12.85 -3.43 12.67
C ALA A 17 -12.92 -2.26 11.66
N VAL A 18 -12.36 -1.11 12.04
CA VAL A 18 -12.15 -0.04 11.08
C VAL A 18 -10.99 -0.49 10.19
N ASN A 19 -11.26 -0.76 8.92
CA ASN A 19 -10.20 -0.83 7.92
C ASN A 19 -9.69 0.59 7.72
N ASP A 20 -8.86 1.05 8.66
CA ASP A 20 -8.35 2.43 8.69
C ASP A 20 -7.41 2.75 7.52
N ILE A 21 -7.01 1.74 6.74
CA ILE A 21 -6.16 1.88 5.57
C ILE A 21 -6.97 1.57 4.33
N GLU A 22 -7.09 2.55 3.43
CA GLU A 22 -7.80 2.40 2.17
C GLU A 22 -6.81 2.58 1.00
N VAL A 23 -6.96 1.75 -0.05
CA VAL A 23 -6.15 1.83 -1.27
C VAL A 23 -7.06 2.12 -2.46
N LYS A 24 -6.76 3.18 -3.22
CA LYS A 24 -7.51 3.58 -4.42
C LYS A 24 -6.62 3.68 -5.64
N ASN A 25 -7.27 3.70 -6.81
CA ASN A 25 -6.65 3.98 -8.09
C ASN A 25 -5.42 3.10 -8.37
N ALA A 26 -5.46 1.85 -7.91
CA ALA A 26 -4.37 0.92 -8.10
C ALA A 26 -4.31 0.49 -9.57
N PHE A 27 -3.16 0.71 -10.20
CA PHE A 27 -2.90 0.22 -11.54
C PHE A 27 -1.43 -0.16 -11.72
N VAL A 28 -1.21 -1.10 -12.63
CA VAL A 28 0.13 -1.54 -13.02
C VAL A 28 0.49 -0.95 -14.38
N LYS A 29 1.74 -0.51 -14.53
CA LYS A 29 2.21 0.05 -15.80
C LYS A 29 2.33 -1.06 -16.85
N GLN A 30 1.75 -0.83 -18.03
CA GLN A 30 1.91 -1.71 -19.18
C GLN A 30 3.36 -1.76 -19.63
N THR A 31 3.76 -2.89 -20.19
CA THR A 31 5.14 -3.12 -20.60
C THR A 31 5.25 -3.51 -22.08
N PRO A 32 6.30 -3.06 -22.79
CA PRO A 32 6.59 -3.56 -24.12
C PRO A 32 6.94 -5.06 -24.09
N PRO A 33 6.89 -5.76 -25.25
CA PRO A 33 7.40 -7.12 -25.36
C PRO A 33 8.84 -7.21 -24.81
N HIS A 34 9.13 -8.25 -24.02
CA HIS A 34 10.43 -8.54 -23.38
C HIS A 34 10.87 -7.65 -22.22
N ALA A 35 10.06 -6.69 -21.78
CA ALA A 35 10.37 -5.92 -20.58
C ALA A 35 10.51 -6.83 -19.35
N GLN A 36 11.59 -6.63 -18.60
CA GLN A 36 11.87 -7.40 -17.39
C GLN A 36 11.26 -6.77 -16.13
N ASN A 37 10.91 -5.48 -16.19
CA ASN A 37 10.51 -4.71 -15.03
C ASN A 37 9.29 -3.83 -15.33
N SER A 38 8.50 -3.52 -14.30
CA SER A 38 7.40 -2.55 -14.35
C SER A 38 7.24 -1.86 -12.99
N ALA A 39 6.20 -1.05 -12.84
CA ALA A 39 5.85 -0.41 -11.58
C ALA A 39 4.34 -0.45 -11.35
N ILE A 40 3.95 -0.52 -10.08
CA ILE A 40 2.57 -0.32 -9.61
C ILE A 40 2.46 1.07 -8.99
N PHE A 41 1.36 1.73 -9.31
CA PHE A 41 0.95 3.03 -8.81
C PHE A 41 -0.43 2.91 -8.15
N LEU A 42 -0.63 3.65 -7.07
CA LEU A 42 -1.85 3.62 -6.26
C LEU A 42 -1.87 4.81 -5.30
N THR A 43 -2.99 5.03 -4.64
CA THR A 43 -3.08 6.00 -3.53
C THR A 43 -3.43 5.27 -2.25
N ILE A 44 -2.65 5.49 -1.19
CA ILE A 44 -2.91 4.94 0.15
C ILE A 44 -3.49 6.06 1.00
N PHE A 45 -4.63 5.82 1.64
CA PHE A 45 -5.25 6.68 2.62
C PHE A 45 -5.07 6.06 4.00
N ASN A 46 -4.58 6.86 4.93
CA ASN A 46 -4.46 6.50 6.33
C ASN A 46 -5.51 7.29 7.12
N ASN A 47 -6.57 6.61 7.54
CA ASN A 47 -7.64 7.16 8.36
C ASN A 47 -7.40 6.90 9.87
N THR A 48 -6.25 6.35 10.25
CA THR A 48 -5.87 6.17 11.66
C THR A 48 -5.38 7.48 12.28
N ASP A 49 -5.35 7.52 13.61
CA ASP A 49 -4.78 8.60 14.41
C ASP A 49 -3.24 8.57 14.51
N LYS A 50 -2.57 7.62 13.83
CA LYS A 50 -1.11 7.44 13.91
C LYS A 50 -0.48 7.41 12.52
N ASP A 51 0.78 7.82 12.44
CA ASP A 51 1.57 7.59 11.24
C ASP A 51 1.74 6.07 11.02
N ILE A 52 1.50 5.62 9.80
CA ILE A 52 1.77 4.24 9.38
C ILE A 52 2.86 4.24 8.32
N ALA A 53 3.55 3.13 8.17
CA ALA A 53 4.54 2.94 7.12
C ALA A 53 4.22 1.70 6.29
N LEU A 54 4.16 1.86 4.97
CA LEU A 54 4.24 0.73 4.05
C LEU A 54 5.69 0.25 4.03
N ILE A 55 5.94 -0.97 4.53
CA ILE A 55 7.30 -1.52 4.69
C ILE A 55 7.64 -2.59 3.64
N SER A 56 6.62 -3.16 3.00
CA SER A 56 6.81 -4.15 1.95
C SER A 56 5.59 -4.23 1.04
N ALA A 57 5.82 -4.55 -0.22
CA ALA A 57 4.81 -4.96 -1.16
C ALA A 57 5.23 -6.28 -1.80
N LYS A 58 4.28 -7.15 -2.15
CA LYS A 58 4.55 -8.39 -2.89
C LYS A 58 3.51 -8.56 -3.98
N SER A 59 3.97 -8.88 -5.17
CA SER A 59 3.11 -9.14 -6.32
C SER A 59 3.29 -10.55 -6.87
N ASP A 60 2.21 -11.15 -7.36
CA ASP A 60 2.21 -12.47 -7.98
C ASP A 60 2.85 -12.48 -9.39
N ILE A 61 2.92 -11.34 -10.07
CA ILE A 61 3.44 -11.22 -11.43
C ILE A 61 4.96 -10.98 -11.53
N SER A 62 5.66 -10.76 -10.41
CA SER A 62 7.11 -10.53 -10.34
C SER A 62 7.81 -11.48 -9.38
N GLU A 63 9.12 -11.73 -9.56
CA GLU A 63 9.91 -12.42 -8.53
C GLU A 63 10.20 -11.52 -7.33
N VAL A 64 10.46 -10.23 -7.59
CA VAL A 64 10.86 -9.27 -6.55
C VAL A 64 10.02 -8.00 -6.68
N SER A 65 9.54 -7.50 -5.55
CA SER A 65 8.83 -6.23 -5.45
C SER A 65 9.55 -5.34 -4.44
N GLU A 66 9.76 -4.07 -4.78
CA GLU A 66 10.52 -3.13 -3.96
C GLU A 66 9.81 -1.78 -3.86
N LEU A 67 9.98 -1.07 -2.76
CA LEU A 67 9.49 0.30 -2.61
C LEU A 67 10.57 1.26 -3.10
N HIS A 68 10.21 2.16 -4.00
CA HIS A 68 11.14 3.09 -4.64
C HIS A 68 10.63 4.52 -4.55
N THR A 69 11.55 5.48 -4.57
CA THR A 69 11.31 6.91 -4.76
C THR A 69 12.16 7.43 -5.90
N HIS A 70 11.97 8.70 -6.26
CA HIS A 70 12.87 9.41 -7.17
C HIS A 70 13.70 10.42 -6.39
N ILE A 71 15.00 10.44 -6.66
CA ILE A 71 15.91 11.47 -6.17
C ILE A 71 16.50 12.26 -7.33
N HIS A 72 16.64 13.56 -7.13
CA HIS A 72 17.46 14.40 -7.99
C HIS A 72 18.91 14.30 -7.51
N LYS A 73 19.79 13.77 -8.36
CA LYS A 73 21.23 13.79 -8.11
C LYS A 73 21.95 14.21 -9.38
N ASP A 74 22.79 15.23 -9.27
CA ASP A 74 23.62 15.73 -10.37
C ASP A 74 22.80 16.08 -11.64
N GLY A 75 21.64 16.70 -11.46
CA GLY A 75 20.73 17.08 -12.55
C GLY A 75 20.00 15.91 -13.22
N LYS A 76 20.13 14.69 -12.69
CA LYS A 76 19.45 13.49 -13.19
C LYS A 76 18.43 12.97 -12.18
N MET A 77 17.29 12.54 -12.70
CA MET A 77 16.29 11.80 -11.93
C MET A 77 16.68 10.34 -11.86
N MET A 78 16.86 9.81 -10.65
CA MET A 78 17.18 8.41 -10.42
C MET A 78 16.18 7.76 -9.49
N MET A 79 15.81 6.52 -9.81
CA MET A 79 15.01 5.68 -8.93
C MET A 79 15.90 5.16 -7.80
N GLN A 80 15.42 5.25 -6.57
CA GLN A 80 16.12 4.77 -5.39
C GLN A 80 15.19 3.90 -4.56
N LYS A 81 15.65 2.68 -4.24
CA LYS A 81 14.99 1.80 -3.27
C LYS A 81 14.99 2.45 -1.89
N ILE A 82 13.85 2.36 -1.21
CA ILE A 82 13.64 2.84 0.16
C ILE A 82 13.10 1.70 1.03
N PRO A 83 13.36 1.73 2.35
CA PRO A 83 12.89 0.69 3.26
C PRO A 83 11.39 0.79 3.53
N GLU A 84 10.83 1.99 3.48
CA GLU A 84 9.43 2.24 3.80
C GLU A 84 8.90 3.52 3.15
N ILE A 85 7.58 3.63 3.05
CA ILE A 85 6.85 4.85 2.67
C ILE A 85 5.94 5.22 3.84
N ILE A 86 6.17 6.38 4.45
CA ILE A 86 5.37 6.88 5.57
C ILE A 86 4.09 7.54 5.02
N ILE A 87 2.95 7.14 5.57
CA ILE A 87 1.64 7.78 5.33
C ILE A 87 1.18 8.39 6.65
N LYS A 88 1.12 9.72 6.69
CA LYS A 88 0.76 10.47 7.89
C LYS A 88 -0.67 10.17 8.36
N ALA A 89 -0.92 10.27 9.66
CA ALA A 89 -2.26 10.17 10.23
C ALA A 89 -3.24 11.10 9.50
N HIS A 90 -4.47 10.63 9.26
CA HIS A 90 -5.54 11.36 8.56
C HIS A 90 -5.12 11.97 7.21
N SER A 91 -4.21 11.30 6.50
CA SER A 91 -3.62 11.78 5.26
C SER A 91 -3.56 10.70 4.19
N SER A 92 -3.14 11.09 2.99
CA SER A 92 -2.93 10.16 1.90
C SER A 92 -1.55 10.33 1.27
N THR A 93 -1.04 9.24 0.70
CA THR A 93 0.21 9.23 -0.04
C THR A 93 -0.02 8.62 -1.41
N GLU A 94 0.29 9.40 -2.44
CA GLU A 94 0.16 8.99 -3.83
C GLU A 94 1.47 8.36 -4.32
N LEU A 95 1.38 7.11 -4.77
CA LEU A 95 2.45 6.43 -5.48
C LEU A 95 2.23 6.64 -6.98
N LYS A 96 3.07 7.46 -7.61
CA LYS A 96 2.96 7.85 -9.02
C LYS A 96 4.32 7.90 -9.73
N SER A 97 4.27 7.95 -11.05
CA SER A 97 5.46 8.13 -11.88
C SER A 97 6.22 9.40 -11.49
N GLY A 98 7.53 9.29 -11.32
CA GLY A 98 8.38 10.41 -10.86
C GLY A 98 8.36 10.63 -9.33
N GLY A 99 7.60 9.84 -8.57
CA GLY A 99 7.55 9.88 -7.10
C GLY A 99 7.71 8.49 -6.50
N TYR A 100 6.98 8.23 -5.41
CA TYR A 100 6.93 6.90 -4.81
C TYR A 100 6.26 5.88 -5.74
N HIS A 101 6.75 4.64 -5.76
CA HIS A 101 6.15 3.57 -6.53
C HIS A 101 6.60 2.20 -6.01
N ILE A 102 5.83 1.16 -6.34
CA ILE A 102 6.22 -0.22 -6.10
C ILE A 102 6.88 -0.74 -7.38
N MET A 103 8.19 -0.91 -7.36
CA MET A 103 8.96 -1.44 -8.47
C MET A 103 8.80 -2.97 -8.52
N LEU A 104 8.46 -3.48 -9.71
CA LEU A 104 8.35 -4.90 -10.00
C LEU A 104 9.57 -5.32 -10.83
N LEU A 105 10.38 -6.22 -10.28
CA LEU A 105 11.58 -6.73 -10.93
C LEU A 105 11.40 -8.18 -11.33
N LYS A 106 11.98 -8.54 -12.48
CA LYS A 106 11.90 -9.89 -13.06
C LYS A 106 10.44 -10.35 -13.21
N LEU A 107 9.73 -9.67 -14.09
CA LEU A 107 8.37 -10.02 -14.46
C LEU A 107 8.31 -11.42 -15.05
N LYS A 108 7.33 -12.20 -14.60
CA LYS A 108 7.09 -13.56 -15.09
C LYS A 108 6.50 -13.57 -16.49
N LYS A 109 5.73 -12.52 -16.84
CA LYS A 109 5.07 -12.31 -18.13
C LYS A 109 4.94 -10.82 -18.43
N PRO A 110 4.85 -10.42 -19.72
CA PRO A 110 4.52 -9.04 -20.08
C PRO A 110 3.16 -8.60 -19.54
N ILE A 111 3.05 -7.32 -19.19
CA ILE A 111 1.84 -6.71 -18.67
C ILE A 111 1.10 -6.03 -19.83
N ILE A 112 -0.03 -6.61 -20.20
CA ILE A 112 -0.93 -6.11 -21.24
C ILE A 112 -2.17 -5.45 -20.64
N LYS A 113 -3.03 -4.88 -21.49
CA LYS A 113 -4.33 -4.32 -21.07
C LYS A 113 -5.13 -5.36 -20.26
N ASP A 114 -5.79 -4.89 -19.21
CA ASP A 114 -6.68 -5.69 -18.35
C ASP A 114 -5.97 -6.84 -17.59
N THR A 115 -4.64 -6.80 -17.49
CA THR A 115 -3.87 -7.73 -16.64
C THR A 115 -4.29 -7.55 -15.18
N LYS A 116 -4.79 -8.63 -14.55
CA LYS A 116 -5.10 -8.67 -13.13
C LYS A 116 -3.84 -9.00 -12.34
N VAL A 117 -3.63 -8.29 -11.24
CA VAL A 117 -2.46 -8.43 -10.37
C VAL A 117 -2.95 -8.58 -8.94
N ASN A 118 -2.47 -9.60 -8.24
CA ASN A 118 -2.62 -9.67 -6.79
C ASN A 118 -1.46 -8.93 -6.15
N LEU A 119 -1.78 -8.03 -5.23
CA LEU A 119 -0.82 -7.18 -4.54
C LEU A 119 -1.06 -7.25 -3.04
N ASP A 120 -0.09 -7.83 -2.33
CA ASP A 120 -0.07 -7.84 -0.88
C ASP A 120 0.75 -6.64 -0.38
N LEU A 121 0.13 -5.80 0.44
CA LEU A 121 0.78 -4.66 1.08
C LEU A 121 0.95 -4.94 2.56
N LYS A 122 2.17 -4.78 3.07
CA LYS A 122 2.48 -4.95 4.49
C LYS A 122 2.80 -3.60 5.11
N PHE A 123 2.04 -3.25 6.14
CA PHE A 123 2.25 -2.08 6.98
C PHE A 123 2.91 -2.47 8.31
N ASN A 124 3.49 -1.50 9.01
CA ASN A 124 4.19 -1.70 10.29
C ASN A 124 3.29 -1.69 11.54
N ASN A 125 1.97 -1.65 11.37
CA ASN A 125 0.98 -1.51 12.46
C ASN A 125 0.73 -2.83 13.21
#